data_AF-A0A4S4E6A9-F1
#
_entry.id   AF-A0A4S4E6A9-F1
#
_cell.length_a   1.000
_cell.length_b   1.000
_cell.length_c   1.000
_cell.angle_alpha   90.00
_cell.angle_beta   90.00
_cell.angle_gamma   90.00
#
_symmetry.space_group_name_H-M   'P 1'
#
loop_
_entity.id
_entity.type
_entity.pdbx_description
1 polymer ?
#
loop_
_entity_poly.entity_id
_entity_poly.type
_entity_poly.pdbx_seq_one_letter_code
_entity_poly.pdbx_strand_id
1 'polypeptide(L)'
;MLRSSKGGVQNWLESEAEKEKKRKEEEEEEDEGLEGAQQMGLEAGAGGGGEAEPTSSDGERRGDEQRRSSAAAVVLALLLSSSSLLSLFLLYTMKEEIEKLWEEVRDLSLGTTTAGVERLHSPPTPLQFLRHFVSPNKPCLISNATLHWPATTLWSSSDAHLLRSLSSATVSLHLTPTGRADSLSPHPSIPSSLCFASASISSMPFPLALQSIYSSDLDSNFVAYAQQQNDCFRSEYSALAEDCESHIPWATEALGCFPEAVNLWIGNHLSETSFHKDHYENLYAVVTGEKHFLLLPPTDVHRMYIRNYPAAHYSYHKDTGEFKLELEDPVRYVPWCSVDPYPSPENKEREMSKFPLYFDGPKPFEVTVKAGEILYLPSMWFHHVRQSPDSRGRTIAVNYWYDMQFDIKYAYFNFLQSIPHPSSHGLTPHEMGFVGSSSDTSICYSGDEPDINAMERVKCD
;
A
#
# COMPACT_ATOMS: atom_id res chain seq x y z
N MET A 1 -9.37 31.96 10.49
CA MET A 1 -9.38 32.04 9.02
C MET A 1 -8.64 30.81 8.51
N LEU A 2 -9.25 29.63 8.46
CA LEU A 2 -10.05 29.10 7.34
C LEU A 2 -9.37 29.29 5.96
N ARG A 3 -8.45 28.38 5.61
CA ARG A 3 -8.34 27.70 4.31
C ARG A 3 -7.22 26.64 4.33
N SER A 4 -7.51 25.50 3.67
CA SER A 4 -6.61 24.46 3.17
C SER A 4 -6.55 23.14 3.95
N SER A 5 -7.60 22.33 3.79
CA SER A 5 -7.62 20.88 4.03
C SER A 5 -7.18 20.07 2.78
N LYS A 6 -6.33 20.65 1.92
CA LYS A 6 -5.80 19.99 0.70
C LYS A 6 -4.26 19.88 0.68
N GLY A 7 -3.56 20.49 1.62
CA GLY A 7 -2.09 20.64 1.56
C GLY A 7 -1.27 19.44 2.05
N GLY A 8 -1.83 18.49 2.80
CA GLY A 8 -1.03 17.41 3.42
C GLY A 8 -0.42 16.43 2.41
N VAL A 9 -1.23 15.96 1.47
CA VAL A 9 -0.79 15.04 0.40
C VAL A 9 0.02 15.78 -0.66
N GLN A 10 -0.32 17.05 -0.92
CA GLN A 10 0.39 17.92 -1.84
C GLN A 10 1.81 18.22 -1.35
N ASN A 11 1.98 18.58 -0.07
CA ASN A 11 3.30 18.85 0.52
C ASN A 11 4.18 17.59 0.56
N TRP A 12 3.59 16.41 0.69
CA TRP A 12 4.31 15.13 0.62
C TRP A 12 4.78 14.82 -0.81
N LEU A 13 3.91 14.98 -1.81
CA LEU A 13 4.25 14.78 -3.22
C LEU A 13 5.25 15.83 -3.74
N GLU A 14 5.16 17.09 -3.30
CA GLU A 14 6.10 18.17 -3.65
C GLU A 14 7.49 17.90 -3.05
N SER A 15 7.56 17.39 -1.81
CA SER A 15 8.81 16.94 -1.18
C SER A 15 9.46 15.78 -1.97
N GLU A 16 8.68 14.82 -2.45
CA GLU A 16 9.22 13.69 -3.24
C GLU A 16 9.67 14.13 -4.65
N ALA A 17 8.97 15.06 -5.28
CA ALA A 17 9.38 15.63 -6.57
C ALA A 17 10.69 16.43 -6.47
N GLU A 18 10.91 17.14 -5.36
CA GLU A 18 12.14 17.92 -5.14
C GLU A 18 13.35 17.02 -4.82
N LYS A 19 13.14 15.89 -4.13
CA LYS A 19 14.18 14.86 -3.91
C LYS A 19 14.55 14.12 -5.20
N GLU A 20 13.57 13.77 -6.03
CA GLU A 20 13.80 13.12 -7.32
C GLU A 20 14.51 14.05 -8.31
N LYS A 21 14.23 15.36 -8.26
CA LYS A 21 14.96 16.37 -9.04
C LYS A 21 16.43 16.45 -8.65
N LYS A 22 16.73 16.46 -7.34
CA LYS A 22 18.12 16.42 -6.86
C LYS A 22 18.86 15.13 -7.26
N ARG A 23 18.17 13.98 -7.23
CA ARG A 23 18.78 12.70 -7.65
C ARG A 23 19.16 12.71 -9.13
N LYS A 24 18.34 13.33 -9.99
CA LYS A 24 18.63 13.45 -11.42
C LYS A 24 19.75 14.44 -11.74
N GLU A 25 19.84 15.54 -10.99
CA GLU A 25 20.96 16.50 -11.10
C GLU A 25 22.29 15.85 -10.67
N GLU A 26 22.28 14.96 -9.67
CA GLU A 26 23.47 14.20 -9.24
C GLU A 26 23.85 13.06 -10.23
N GLU A 27 22.87 12.42 -10.88
CA GLU A 27 23.11 11.41 -11.93
C GLU A 27 23.66 12.03 -13.23
N GLU A 28 23.23 13.25 -13.61
CA GLU A 28 23.76 13.97 -14.78
C GLU A 28 25.22 14.44 -14.56
N GLU A 29 25.60 14.83 -13.33
CA GLU A 29 27.01 15.16 -13.01
C GLU A 29 27.94 13.93 -13.03
N GLU A 30 27.43 12.71 -12.76
CA GLU A 30 28.20 11.46 -12.84
C GLU A 30 28.40 10.98 -14.29
N ASP A 31 27.40 11.13 -15.16
CA ASP A 31 27.47 10.74 -16.58
C ASP A 31 28.37 11.69 -17.41
N GLU A 32 28.38 13.00 -17.11
CA GLU A 32 29.33 13.95 -17.72
C GLU A 32 30.79 13.64 -17.33
N GLY A 33 31.01 13.02 -16.16
CA GLY A 33 32.31 12.53 -15.71
C GLY A 33 32.80 11.27 -16.45
N LEU A 34 31.88 10.46 -16.97
CA LEU A 34 32.17 9.21 -17.70
C LEU A 34 32.37 9.43 -19.20
N GLU A 35 31.63 10.35 -19.83
CA GLU A 35 31.85 10.71 -21.25
C GLU A 35 33.22 11.38 -21.49
N GLY A 36 33.74 12.12 -20.52
CA GLY A 36 35.09 12.70 -20.56
C GLY A 36 36.22 11.67 -20.61
N ALA A 37 35.98 10.43 -20.16
CA ALA A 37 36.97 9.36 -20.14
C ALA A 37 37.01 8.52 -21.44
N GLN A 38 35.93 8.51 -22.24
CA GLN A 38 35.83 7.71 -23.48
C GLN A 38 36.37 8.42 -24.73
N GLN A 39 36.56 9.74 -24.69
CA GLN A 39 36.99 10.52 -25.86
C GLN A 39 38.51 10.51 -26.12
N MET A 40 39.32 9.80 -25.32
CA MET A 40 40.77 9.65 -25.53
C MET A 40 41.21 8.32 -26.19
N GLY A 41 40.28 7.53 -26.76
CA GLY A 41 40.54 6.13 -27.10
C GLY A 41 40.53 5.69 -28.57
N LEU A 42 40.23 6.54 -29.58
CA LEU A 42 40.00 6.05 -30.94
C LEU A 42 40.48 7.02 -32.05
N GLU A 43 41.77 6.97 -32.37
CA GLU A 43 42.29 7.31 -33.71
C GLU A 43 43.33 6.27 -34.15
N ALA A 44 42.96 5.34 -35.03
CA ALA A 44 43.87 4.70 -35.99
C ALA A 44 43.14 3.77 -36.97
N GLY A 45 43.17 4.12 -38.27
CA GLY A 45 43.26 3.12 -39.35
C GLY A 45 42.10 3.07 -40.35
N ALA A 46 42.19 3.86 -41.43
CA ALA A 46 41.45 3.61 -42.68
C ALA A 46 42.38 3.83 -43.90
N GLY A 47 42.36 2.91 -44.87
CA GLY A 47 43.06 3.07 -46.15
C GLY A 47 42.75 1.98 -47.19
N GLY A 48 42.22 2.42 -48.35
CA GLY A 48 42.20 1.75 -49.68
C GLY A 48 41.05 0.75 -49.90
N GLY A 49 40.27 0.74 -50.99
CA GLY A 49 40.38 1.31 -52.35
C GLY A 49 40.31 0.19 -53.41
N GLY A 50 39.35 0.22 -54.35
CA GLY A 50 39.39 -0.62 -55.57
C GLY A 50 38.05 -0.96 -56.23
N GLU A 51 37.85 -0.48 -57.47
CA GLU A 51 36.72 -0.70 -58.41
C GLU A 51 36.79 -2.07 -59.15
N ALA A 52 35.66 -2.57 -59.66
CA ALA A 52 35.52 -3.16 -61.03
C ALA A 52 34.06 -3.56 -61.39
N GLU A 53 33.81 -3.52 -62.70
CA GLU A 53 32.58 -3.52 -63.54
C GLU A 53 31.64 -4.76 -63.57
N PRO A 54 30.46 -4.67 -64.23
CA PRO A 54 29.36 -5.64 -64.15
C PRO A 54 29.26 -6.59 -65.35
N THR A 55 28.76 -7.81 -65.12
CA THR A 55 28.26 -8.70 -66.20
C THR A 55 26.95 -9.38 -65.84
N SER A 56 26.08 -9.40 -66.86
CA SER A 56 24.73 -9.94 -66.95
C SER A 56 24.61 -11.46 -66.76
N SER A 57 23.54 -11.91 -66.10
CA SER A 57 22.69 -13.03 -66.57
C SER A 57 21.46 -13.19 -65.67
N ASP A 58 20.32 -12.71 -66.15
CA ASP A 58 18.98 -13.13 -65.71
C ASP A 58 18.71 -14.55 -66.23
N GLY A 59 18.25 -15.45 -65.35
CA GLY A 59 17.83 -16.77 -65.83
C GLY A 59 17.65 -17.90 -64.83
N GLU A 60 17.67 -17.71 -63.50
CA GLU A 60 17.42 -18.85 -62.59
C GLU A 60 16.97 -18.48 -61.15
N ARG A 61 16.49 -17.25 -60.89
CA ARG A 61 16.24 -16.79 -59.51
C ARG A 61 14.83 -17.02 -58.93
N ARG A 62 13.85 -17.50 -59.70
CA ARG A 62 12.46 -17.59 -59.19
C ARG A 62 12.12 -18.85 -58.39
N GLY A 63 12.93 -19.90 -58.43
CA GLY A 63 12.71 -21.14 -57.66
C GLY A 63 13.41 -21.17 -56.30
N ASP A 64 14.56 -20.51 -56.19
CA ASP A 64 15.42 -20.55 -55.00
C ASP A 64 15.04 -19.48 -53.95
N GLU A 65 14.46 -18.36 -54.40
CA GLU A 65 13.96 -17.27 -53.54
C GLU A 65 12.69 -17.68 -52.77
N GLN A 66 11.84 -18.51 -53.38
CA GLN A 66 10.63 -19.06 -52.74
C GLN A 66 10.97 -20.14 -51.69
N ARG A 67 12.01 -20.95 -51.92
CA ARG A 67 12.50 -21.97 -50.97
C ARG A 67 13.29 -21.36 -49.81
N ARG A 68 14.10 -20.32 -50.07
CA ARG A 68 14.82 -19.56 -49.04
C ARG A 68 13.87 -18.76 -48.14
N SER A 69 12.79 -18.20 -48.70
CA SER A 69 11.73 -17.52 -47.93
C SER A 69 10.97 -18.47 -47.00
N SER A 70 10.67 -19.70 -47.45
CA SER A 70 10.02 -20.72 -46.62
C SER A 70 10.93 -21.29 -45.53
N ALA A 71 12.22 -21.50 -45.81
CA ALA A 71 13.19 -21.95 -44.81
C ALA A 71 13.48 -20.86 -43.76
N ALA A 72 13.59 -19.60 -44.15
CA ALA A 72 13.74 -18.48 -43.24
C ALA A 72 12.50 -18.29 -42.36
N ALA A 73 11.29 -18.46 -42.90
CA ALA A 73 10.06 -18.43 -42.12
C ALA A 73 9.95 -19.58 -41.11
N VAL A 74 10.42 -20.79 -41.47
CA VAL A 74 10.45 -21.94 -40.56
C VAL A 74 11.52 -21.76 -39.47
N VAL A 75 12.71 -21.25 -39.81
CA VAL A 75 13.75 -20.92 -38.82
C VAL A 75 13.30 -19.79 -37.91
N LEU A 76 12.64 -18.76 -38.43
CA LEU A 76 12.06 -17.68 -37.62
C LEU A 76 10.93 -18.20 -36.73
N ALA A 77 10.07 -19.09 -37.22
CA ALA A 77 9.01 -19.73 -36.43
C ALA A 77 9.57 -20.67 -35.35
N LEU A 78 10.66 -21.40 -35.64
CA LEU A 78 11.37 -22.25 -34.67
C LEU A 78 12.15 -21.43 -33.65
N LEU A 79 12.75 -20.31 -34.06
CA LEU A 79 13.39 -19.36 -33.16
C LEU A 79 12.33 -18.70 -32.27
N LEU A 80 11.24 -18.18 -32.83
CA LEU A 80 10.12 -17.60 -32.07
C LEU A 80 9.44 -18.63 -31.14
N SER A 81 9.30 -19.90 -31.56
CA SER A 81 8.78 -20.96 -30.69
C SER A 81 9.78 -21.35 -29.59
N SER A 82 11.08 -21.37 -29.89
CA SER A 82 12.13 -21.63 -28.89
C SER A 82 12.28 -20.49 -27.88
N SER A 83 12.16 -19.23 -28.31
CA SER A 83 12.16 -18.04 -27.45
C SER A 83 10.93 -18.01 -26.55
N SER A 84 9.76 -18.38 -27.08
CA SER A 84 8.51 -18.49 -26.32
C SER A 84 8.59 -19.61 -25.28
N LEU A 85 9.07 -20.79 -25.67
CA LEU A 85 9.27 -21.93 -24.75
C LEU A 85 10.33 -21.64 -23.68
N LEU A 86 11.42 -20.95 -24.03
CA LEU A 86 12.44 -20.52 -23.06
C LEU A 86 11.88 -19.48 -22.09
N SER A 87 11.08 -18.53 -22.58
CA SER A 87 10.41 -17.52 -21.74
C SER A 87 9.39 -18.18 -20.78
N LEU A 88 8.58 -19.11 -21.27
CA LEU A 88 7.67 -19.92 -20.45
C LEU A 88 8.41 -20.77 -19.41
N PHE A 89 9.54 -21.37 -19.79
CA PHE A 89 10.37 -22.15 -18.89
C PHE A 89 11.02 -21.28 -17.81
N LEU A 90 11.52 -20.10 -18.17
CA LEU A 90 12.06 -19.11 -17.22
C LEU A 90 10.98 -18.61 -16.25
N LEU A 91 9.78 -18.29 -16.73
CA LEU A 91 8.66 -17.88 -15.87
C LEU A 91 8.22 -19.01 -14.92
N TYR A 92 8.22 -20.24 -15.40
CA TYR A 92 7.86 -21.41 -14.61
C TYR A 92 8.90 -21.69 -13.51
N THR A 93 10.19 -21.64 -13.84
CA THR A 93 11.28 -21.79 -12.85
C THR A 93 11.28 -20.65 -11.83
N MET A 94 11.03 -19.41 -12.26
CA MET A 94 10.89 -18.27 -11.34
C MET A 94 9.72 -18.43 -10.38
N LYS A 95 8.59 -18.98 -10.83
CA LYS A 95 7.46 -19.32 -9.96
C LYS A 95 7.88 -20.32 -8.87
N GLU A 96 8.57 -21.40 -9.24
CA GLU A 96 9.00 -22.42 -8.28
C GLU A 96 9.96 -21.84 -7.22
N GLU A 97 10.89 -20.97 -7.62
CA GLU A 97 11.81 -20.32 -6.68
C GLU A 97 11.10 -19.32 -5.74
N ILE A 98 10.08 -18.61 -6.22
CA ILE A 98 9.27 -17.71 -5.37
C ILE A 98 8.44 -18.51 -4.37
N GLU A 99 7.81 -19.60 -4.80
CA GLU A 99 7.05 -20.48 -3.92
C GLU A 99 7.98 -21.10 -2.85
N LYS A 100 9.18 -21.51 -3.25
CA LYS A 100 10.21 -22.03 -2.34
C LYS A 100 10.69 -20.98 -1.33
N LEU A 101 10.85 -19.72 -1.75
CA LEU A 101 11.17 -18.62 -0.85
C LEU A 101 10.11 -18.46 0.26
N TRP A 102 8.82 -18.60 -0.08
CA TRP A 102 7.75 -18.51 0.92
C TRP A 102 7.85 -19.59 1.98
N GLU A 103 8.25 -20.80 1.60
CA GLU A 103 8.46 -21.93 2.52
C GLU A 103 9.72 -21.72 3.36
N GLU A 104 10.87 -21.42 2.73
CA GLU A 104 12.16 -21.29 3.41
C GLU A 104 12.19 -20.17 4.46
N VAL A 105 11.53 -19.03 4.19
CA VAL A 105 11.46 -17.91 5.13
C VAL A 105 10.66 -18.29 6.39
N ARG A 106 9.61 -19.11 6.23
CA ARG A 106 8.81 -19.62 7.34
C ARG A 106 9.59 -20.65 8.14
N ASP A 107 10.28 -21.57 7.47
CA ASP A 107 11.07 -22.60 8.12
C ASP A 107 12.28 -22.04 8.89
N LEU A 108 12.93 -21.00 8.34
CA LEU A 108 14.14 -20.43 8.92
C LEU A 108 13.86 -19.41 10.03
N SER A 109 12.83 -18.57 9.90
CA SER A 109 12.67 -17.36 10.73
C SER A 109 11.27 -17.19 11.33
N LEU A 110 10.22 -17.24 10.50
CA LEU A 110 8.88 -16.81 10.94
C LEU A 110 8.12 -17.89 11.72
N GLY A 111 8.47 -19.16 11.53
CA GLY A 111 7.70 -20.31 11.98
C GLY A 111 6.53 -20.63 11.04
N THR A 112 5.83 -21.74 11.33
CA THR A 112 4.63 -22.14 10.61
C THR A 112 3.39 -21.43 11.15
N THR A 113 2.33 -21.31 10.34
CA THR A 113 1.05 -20.75 10.82
C THR A 113 0.45 -21.52 11.99
N THR A 114 0.72 -22.82 12.09
CA THR A 114 0.30 -23.65 13.22
C THR A 114 1.00 -23.29 14.53
N ALA A 115 2.21 -22.75 14.49
CA ALA A 115 2.91 -22.24 15.66
C ALA A 115 2.37 -20.87 16.11
N GLY A 116 1.73 -20.13 15.19
CA GLY A 116 1.19 -18.80 15.44
C GLY A 116 2.26 -17.73 15.60
N VAL A 117 1.81 -16.49 15.82
CA VAL A 117 2.71 -15.37 16.13
C VAL A 117 3.22 -15.50 17.57
N GLU A 118 4.51 -15.27 17.75
CA GLU A 118 5.19 -15.39 19.05
C GLU A 118 4.58 -14.43 20.08
N ARG A 119 4.31 -14.94 21.28
CA ARG A 119 3.68 -14.19 22.36
C ARG A 119 4.66 -13.95 23.51
N LEU A 120 4.85 -12.68 23.85
CA LEU A 120 5.62 -12.25 25.01
C LEU A 120 4.68 -11.97 26.18
N HIS A 121 5.02 -12.46 27.37
CA HIS A 121 4.20 -12.23 28.58
C HIS A 121 4.36 -10.83 29.18
N SER A 122 5.39 -10.10 28.78
CA SER A 122 5.72 -8.76 29.25
C SER A 122 6.51 -8.00 28.18
N PRO A 123 6.59 -6.66 28.26
CA PRO A 123 7.46 -5.87 27.40
C PRO A 123 8.91 -6.41 27.33
N PRO A 124 9.51 -6.54 26.14
CA PRO A 124 10.91 -6.91 25.99
C PRO A 124 11.84 -5.76 26.39
N THR A 125 13.12 -6.08 26.65
CA THR A 125 14.16 -5.04 26.66
C THR A 125 14.37 -4.48 25.23
N PRO A 126 14.84 -3.24 25.08
CA PRO A 126 15.13 -2.64 23.77
C PRO A 126 16.02 -3.53 22.87
N LEU A 127 17.09 -4.10 23.43
CA LEU A 127 17.99 -5.00 22.72
C LEU A 127 17.30 -6.30 22.28
N GLN A 128 16.46 -6.89 23.14
CA GLN A 128 15.68 -8.08 22.77
C GLN A 128 14.69 -7.76 21.65
N PHE A 129 14.02 -6.61 21.73
CA PHE A 129 13.07 -6.18 20.71
C PHE A 129 13.75 -6.00 19.35
N LEU A 130 14.85 -5.24 19.33
CA LEU A 130 15.62 -5.00 18.12
C LEU A 130 16.16 -6.30 17.51
N ARG A 131 16.76 -7.18 18.33
CA ARG A 131 17.44 -8.39 17.86
C ARG A 131 16.48 -9.49 17.42
N HIS A 132 15.37 -9.69 18.13
CA HIS A 132 14.50 -10.85 17.92
C HIS A 132 13.28 -10.55 17.05
N PHE A 133 12.90 -9.28 16.89
CA PHE A 133 11.68 -8.92 16.17
C PHE A 133 11.94 -7.90 15.06
N VAL A 134 12.54 -6.74 15.37
CA VAL A 134 12.74 -5.68 14.35
C VAL A 134 13.73 -6.11 13.26
N SER A 135 14.95 -6.52 13.66
CA SER A 135 16.00 -6.92 12.71
C SER A 135 15.60 -8.10 11.81
N PRO A 136 14.99 -9.19 12.32
CA PRO A 136 14.50 -10.28 11.49
C PRO A 136 13.13 -10.00 10.83
N ASN A 137 12.54 -8.81 11.04
CA ASN A 137 11.23 -8.40 10.53
C ASN A 137 10.11 -9.40 10.89
N LYS A 138 10.02 -9.76 12.18
CA LYS A 138 9.12 -10.78 12.71
C LYS A 138 8.07 -10.15 13.65
N PRO A 139 6.76 -10.41 13.45
CA PRO A 139 5.72 -9.91 14.33
C PRO A 139 5.76 -10.61 15.69
N CYS A 140 5.28 -9.92 16.73
CA CYS A 140 5.04 -10.53 18.03
C CYS A 140 3.89 -9.86 18.77
N LEU A 141 3.24 -10.62 19.65
CA LEU A 141 2.15 -10.15 20.48
C LEU A 141 2.63 -10.01 21.92
N ILE A 142 2.65 -8.79 22.44
CA ILE A 142 3.13 -8.46 23.78
C ILE A 142 1.93 -8.30 24.72
N SER A 143 1.79 -9.24 25.64
CA SER A 143 0.83 -9.16 26.74
C SER A 143 1.29 -8.20 27.83
N ASN A 144 0.32 -7.67 28.58
CA ASN A 144 0.55 -6.82 29.76
C ASN A 144 1.35 -5.54 29.48
N ALA A 145 1.31 -5.03 28.25
CA ALA A 145 2.13 -3.90 27.83
C ALA A 145 1.48 -2.53 28.09
N THR A 146 0.17 -2.49 28.33
CA THR A 146 -0.59 -1.25 28.52
C THR A 146 -1.35 -1.19 29.85
N LEU A 147 -1.14 -2.15 30.76
CA LEU A 147 -1.89 -2.23 32.02
C LEU A 147 -1.69 -1.03 32.94
N HIS A 148 -0.59 -0.28 32.77
CA HIS A 148 -0.32 0.96 33.51
C HIS A 148 -1.03 2.18 32.93
N TRP A 149 -1.62 2.09 31.73
CA TRP A 149 -2.33 3.20 31.10
C TRP A 149 -3.69 3.44 31.79
N PRO A 150 -4.01 4.69 32.18
CA PRO A 150 -5.34 5.03 32.67
C PRO A 150 -6.47 4.64 31.70
N ALA A 151 -6.21 4.69 30.39
CA ALA A 151 -7.15 4.31 29.34
C ALA A 151 -7.77 2.91 29.54
N THR A 152 -6.98 1.93 30.01
CA THR A 152 -7.46 0.55 30.22
C THR A 152 -8.61 0.44 31.22
N THR A 153 -8.73 1.40 32.13
CA THR A 153 -9.82 1.48 33.10
C THR A 153 -10.84 2.56 32.72
N LEU A 154 -10.37 3.75 32.36
CA LEU A 154 -11.22 4.92 32.10
C LEU A 154 -12.09 4.76 30.85
N TRP A 155 -11.60 4.08 29.80
CA TRP A 155 -12.30 3.96 28.53
C TRP A 155 -13.18 2.70 28.46
N SER A 156 -12.81 1.66 29.22
CA SER A 156 -13.52 0.38 29.29
C SER A 156 -14.73 0.42 30.24
N SER A 157 -14.61 1.17 31.35
CA SER A 157 -15.65 1.20 32.39
C SER A 157 -16.92 1.94 31.94
N SER A 158 -16.79 3.03 31.20
CA SER A 158 -17.91 3.90 30.76
C SER A 158 -17.49 4.88 29.67
N ASP A 159 -18.45 5.33 28.85
CA ASP A 159 -18.26 6.45 27.91
C ASP A 159 -18.15 7.82 28.58
N ALA A 160 -18.53 7.93 29.85
CA ALA A 160 -18.58 9.21 30.55
C ALA A 160 -17.24 9.96 30.51
N HIS A 161 -16.11 9.24 30.60
CA HIS A 161 -14.79 9.86 30.51
C HIS A 161 -14.51 10.39 29.10
N LEU A 162 -14.66 9.55 28.07
CA LEU A 162 -14.47 9.95 26.66
C LEU A 162 -15.38 11.14 26.29
N LEU A 163 -16.67 11.05 26.60
CA LEU A 163 -17.66 12.10 26.30
C LEU A 163 -17.38 13.41 27.03
N ARG A 164 -16.87 13.34 28.26
CA ARG A 164 -16.51 14.54 29.05
C ARG A 164 -15.22 15.16 28.53
N SER A 165 -14.17 14.36 28.34
CA SER A 165 -12.85 14.85 27.92
C SER A 165 -12.87 15.40 26.49
N LEU A 166 -13.65 14.79 25.60
CA LEU A 166 -13.78 15.17 24.19
C LEU A 166 -15.07 15.94 23.88
N SER A 167 -15.74 16.53 24.89
CA SER A 167 -17.05 17.17 24.72
C SER A 167 -17.06 18.32 23.71
N SER A 168 -15.89 18.96 23.52
CA SER A 168 -15.68 20.07 22.58
C SER A 168 -14.83 19.68 21.36
N ALA A 169 -14.34 18.44 21.31
CA ALA A 169 -13.50 17.97 20.22
C ALA A 169 -14.34 17.78 18.95
N THR A 170 -13.78 18.22 17.83
CA THR A 170 -14.28 17.90 16.49
C THR A 170 -13.35 16.86 15.89
N VAL A 171 -13.91 15.77 15.39
CA VAL A 171 -13.17 14.60 14.93
C VAL A 171 -13.58 14.22 13.51
N SER A 172 -12.68 13.53 12.81
CA SER A 172 -12.90 13.05 11.45
C SER A 172 -13.51 11.64 11.48
N LEU A 173 -14.80 11.55 11.14
CA LEU A 173 -15.52 10.28 11.07
C LEU A 173 -15.59 9.80 9.62
N HIS A 174 -15.16 8.57 9.38
CA HIS A 174 -15.22 7.95 8.06
C HIS A 174 -16.51 7.13 7.94
N LEU A 175 -17.24 7.34 6.86
CA LEU A 175 -18.53 6.72 6.56
C LEU A 175 -18.40 5.91 5.27
N THR A 176 -18.87 4.67 5.30
CA THR A 176 -18.89 3.77 4.15
C THR A 176 -20.21 3.02 4.08
N PRO A 177 -20.63 2.52 2.90
CA PRO A 177 -21.85 1.72 2.81
C PRO A 177 -21.71 0.33 3.45
N THR A 178 -20.49 -0.22 3.52
CA THR A 178 -20.26 -1.64 3.86
C THR A 178 -19.28 -1.86 5.02
N GLY A 179 -18.69 -0.80 5.56
CA GLY A 179 -17.63 -0.88 6.57
C GLY A 179 -16.22 -1.03 5.99
N ARG A 180 -16.09 -1.11 4.67
CA ARG A 180 -14.81 -1.27 3.96
C ARG A 180 -14.35 0.05 3.35
N ALA A 181 -13.57 0.81 4.11
CA ALA A 181 -12.85 1.96 3.58
C ALA A 181 -11.56 1.51 2.87
N ASP A 182 -11.07 2.34 1.95
CA ASP A 182 -9.81 2.12 1.23
C ASP A 182 -9.74 0.69 0.67
N SER A 183 -10.75 0.36 -0.12
CA SER A 183 -10.98 -1.01 -0.60
C SER A 183 -11.48 -1.02 -2.04
N LEU A 184 -11.38 -2.18 -2.70
CA LEU A 184 -11.87 -2.31 -4.07
C LEU A 184 -13.39 -2.35 -4.11
N SER A 185 -13.97 -1.53 -4.96
CA SER A 185 -15.42 -1.43 -5.20
C SER A 185 -15.74 -1.47 -6.70
N PRO A 186 -16.95 -1.90 -7.09
CA PRO A 186 -17.38 -1.84 -8.48
C PRO A 186 -17.27 -0.42 -9.04
N HIS A 187 -16.68 -0.30 -10.23
CA HIS A 187 -16.49 0.99 -10.88
C HIS A 187 -17.85 1.65 -11.19
N PRO A 188 -18.04 2.94 -10.88
CA PRO A 188 -19.36 3.59 -10.90
C PRO A 188 -20.02 3.61 -12.29
N SER A 189 -19.22 3.67 -13.37
CA SER A 189 -19.73 3.66 -14.75
C SER A 189 -19.56 2.32 -15.49
N ILE A 190 -18.78 1.38 -14.95
CA ILE A 190 -18.41 0.12 -15.63
C ILE A 190 -18.43 -1.00 -14.58
N PRO A 191 -19.61 -1.55 -14.23
CA PRO A 191 -19.73 -2.46 -13.08
C PRO A 191 -18.90 -3.76 -13.18
N SER A 192 -18.45 -4.13 -14.37
CA SER A 192 -17.54 -5.27 -14.58
C SER A 192 -16.08 -4.98 -14.21
N SER A 193 -15.74 -3.71 -13.99
CA SER A 193 -14.41 -3.23 -13.56
C SER A 193 -14.44 -2.79 -12.10
N LEU A 194 -13.27 -2.59 -11.52
CA LEU A 194 -13.08 -2.16 -10.13
C LEU A 194 -12.38 -0.80 -10.06
N CYS A 195 -12.61 -0.10 -8.95
CA CYS A 195 -11.92 1.12 -8.55
C CYS A 195 -11.49 1.01 -7.08
N PHE A 196 -10.47 1.77 -6.68
CA PHE A 196 -10.11 1.93 -5.28
C PHE A 196 -11.01 3.00 -4.67
N ALA A 197 -11.80 2.65 -3.65
CA ALA A 197 -12.77 3.55 -3.04
C ALA A 197 -12.36 3.96 -1.63
N SER A 198 -12.12 5.25 -1.42
CA SER A 198 -11.94 5.83 -0.08
C SER A 198 -13.29 6.17 0.57
N ALA A 199 -13.31 6.25 1.90
CA ALA A 199 -14.51 6.58 2.65
C ALA A 199 -14.98 8.03 2.43
N SER A 200 -16.24 8.29 2.79
CA SER A 200 -16.74 9.65 2.95
C SER A 200 -16.32 10.19 4.32
N ILE A 201 -15.62 11.32 4.36
CA ILE A 201 -15.11 11.88 5.62
C ILE A 201 -16.03 13.01 6.07
N SER A 202 -16.53 12.92 7.30
CA SER A 202 -17.35 13.96 7.93
C SER A 202 -16.70 14.43 9.22
N SER A 203 -16.37 15.73 9.26
CA SER A 203 -15.91 16.41 10.47
C SER A 203 -17.11 16.72 11.38
N MET A 204 -17.10 16.24 12.62
CA MET A 204 -18.23 16.44 13.55
C MET A 204 -17.82 16.38 15.03
N PRO A 205 -18.65 16.90 15.95
CA PRO A 205 -18.43 16.74 17.39
C PRO A 205 -18.28 15.29 17.81
N PHE A 206 -17.30 14.99 18.67
CA PHE A 206 -17.02 13.63 19.14
C PHE A 206 -18.24 12.89 19.73
N PRO A 207 -19.11 13.52 20.56
CA PRO A 207 -20.30 12.82 21.06
C PRO A 207 -21.22 12.31 19.94
N LEU A 208 -21.35 13.05 18.84
CA LEU A 208 -22.14 12.64 17.69
C LEU A 208 -21.43 11.54 16.91
N ALA A 209 -20.11 11.64 16.74
CA ALA A 209 -19.31 10.61 16.08
C ALA A 209 -19.41 9.25 16.80
N LEU A 210 -19.29 9.27 18.13
CA LEU A 210 -19.42 8.06 18.95
C LEU A 210 -20.82 7.46 18.84
N GLN A 211 -21.87 8.30 18.84
CA GLN A 211 -23.23 7.84 18.61
C GLN A 211 -23.40 7.18 17.23
N SER A 212 -22.85 7.79 16.16
CA SER A 212 -22.89 7.22 14.82
C SER A 212 -22.21 5.85 14.71
N ILE A 213 -21.11 5.63 15.45
CA ILE A 213 -20.42 4.33 15.51
C ILE A 213 -21.32 3.25 16.13
N TYR A 214 -22.04 3.56 17.20
CA TYR A 214 -23.00 2.60 17.78
C TYR A 214 -24.21 2.36 16.88
N SER A 215 -24.70 3.42 16.23
CA SER A 215 -25.88 3.33 15.37
C SER A 215 -25.64 2.58 14.06
N SER A 216 -24.38 2.33 13.68
CA SER A 216 -24.06 1.60 12.44
C SER A 216 -24.61 0.16 12.39
N ASP A 217 -24.89 -0.46 13.54
CA ASP A 217 -25.51 -1.79 13.62
C ASP A 217 -27.05 -1.74 13.51
N LEU A 218 -27.63 -0.56 13.78
CA LEU A 218 -29.08 -0.34 13.80
C LEU A 218 -29.58 0.34 12.51
N ASP A 219 -28.72 1.15 11.89
CA ASP A 219 -28.99 1.89 10.68
C ASP A 219 -28.27 1.22 9.50
N SER A 220 -29.02 0.57 8.61
CA SER A 220 -28.46 -0.14 7.46
C SER A 220 -27.87 0.79 6.39
N ASN A 221 -27.92 2.10 6.59
CA ASN A 221 -27.52 3.07 5.58
C ASN A 221 -26.02 3.34 5.55
N PHE A 222 -25.29 3.22 6.67
CA PHE A 222 -23.86 3.47 6.73
C PHE A 222 -23.16 2.72 7.86
N VAL A 223 -21.86 2.50 7.68
CA VAL A 223 -20.92 2.08 8.73
C VAL A 223 -19.96 3.22 9.02
N ALA A 224 -19.94 3.64 10.28
CA ALA A 224 -19.08 4.70 10.80
C ALA A 224 -17.84 4.13 11.51
N TYR A 225 -16.69 4.71 11.22
CA TYR A 225 -15.42 4.32 11.83
C TYR A 225 -14.55 5.57 12.05
N ALA A 226 -14.10 5.80 13.28
CA ALA A 226 -13.06 6.78 13.57
C ALA A 226 -11.71 6.13 13.25
N GLN A 227 -11.24 6.35 12.02
CA GLN A 227 -10.06 5.72 11.44
C GLN A 227 -9.12 6.72 10.78
N GLN A 228 -9.26 8.00 11.10
CA GLN A 228 -8.38 9.03 10.60
C GLN A 228 -6.94 8.68 11.00
N GLN A 229 -6.08 8.49 10.01
CA GLN A 229 -4.63 8.40 10.21
C GLN A 229 -4.04 9.82 10.26
N ASN A 230 -2.72 9.95 10.22
CA ASN A 230 -2.00 11.23 10.27
C ASN A 230 -2.03 11.90 11.63
N ASP A 231 -1.62 11.14 12.65
CA ASP A 231 -1.39 11.67 13.98
C ASP A 231 -2.66 12.21 14.67
N CYS A 232 -3.78 11.55 14.40
CA CYS A 232 -5.08 12.00 14.87
C CYS A 232 -5.17 12.03 16.40
N PHE A 233 -4.44 11.16 17.13
CA PHE A 233 -4.51 11.12 18.59
C PHE A 233 -3.98 12.42 19.21
N ARG A 234 -2.84 12.92 18.72
CA ARG A 234 -2.25 14.18 19.20
C ARG A 234 -2.98 15.42 18.68
N SER A 235 -3.68 15.33 17.55
CA SER A 235 -4.38 16.47 16.95
C SER A 235 -5.87 16.56 17.33
N GLU A 236 -6.66 15.52 17.07
CA GLU A 236 -8.11 15.49 17.30
C GLU A 236 -8.51 15.02 18.71
N TYR A 237 -7.66 14.22 19.36
CA TYR A 237 -7.96 13.57 20.64
C TYR A 237 -7.02 13.98 21.79
N SER A 238 -6.35 15.13 21.66
CA SER A 238 -5.31 15.61 22.59
C SER A 238 -5.76 15.72 24.06
N ALA A 239 -7.06 15.92 24.32
CA ALA A 239 -7.61 15.92 25.68
C ALA A 239 -7.50 14.55 26.39
N LEU A 240 -7.17 13.48 25.66
CA LEU A 240 -6.91 12.14 26.19
C LEU A 240 -5.40 11.83 26.29
N ALA A 241 -4.51 12.79 26.05
CA ALA A 241 -3.07 12.55 25.98
C ALA A 241 -2.47 11.97 27.28
N GLU A 242 -3.08 12.21 28.43
CA GLU A 242 -2.64 11.64 29.72
C GLU A 242 -3.14 10.20 29.97
N ASP A 243 -4.06 9.71 29.14
CA ASP A 243 -4.65 8.38 29.33
C ASP A 243 -3.79 7.24 28.73
N CYS A 244 -2.90 7.57 27.80
CA CYS A 244 -1.97 6.66 27.12
C CYS A 244 -0.57 7.26 27.10
N GLU A 245 0.47 6.44 26.94
CA GLU A 245 1.82 6.99 26.73
C GLU A 245 1.91 7.70 25.37
N SER A 246 2.71 8.77 25.28
CA SER A 246 2.94 9.48 24.02
C SER A 246 3.85 8.71 23.05
N HIS A 247 4.60 7.74 23.55
CA HIS A 247 5.40 6.78 22.80
C HIS A 247 5.63 5.52 23.65
N ILE A 248 6.12 4.43 23.06
CA ILE A 248 6.39 3.17 23.77
C ILE A 248 7.88 3.13 24.15
N PRO A 249 8.27 3.31 25.43
CA PRO A 249 9.66 3.63 25.78
C PRO A 249 10.70 2.61 25.30
N TRP A 250 10.43 1.32 25.50
CA TRP A 250 11.36 0.25 25.10
C TRP A 250 11.50 0.12 23.58
N ALA A 251 10.48 0.50 22.81
CA ALA A 251 10.54 0.49 21.35
C ALA A 251 11.23 1.73 20.81
N THR A 252 10.95 2.91 21.38
CA THR A 252 11.64 4.16 21.06
C THR A 252 13.15 4.03 21.27
N GLU A 253 13.58 3.42 22.38
CA GLU A 253 15.00 3.16 22.64
C GLU A 253 15.59 2.16 21.63
N ALA A 254 14.84 1.11 21.27
CA ALA A 254 15.30 0.10 20.32
C ALA A 254 15.44 0.63 18.88
N LEU A 255 14.47 1.44 18.44
CA LEU A 255 14.40 2.01 17.10
C LEU A 255 15.25 3.28 16.95
N GLY A 256 15.60 3.92 18.06
CA GLY A 256 16.41 5.14 18.08
C GLY A 256 15.65 6.40 17.62
N CYS A 257 14.32 6.34 17.51
CA CYS A 257 13.46 7.44 17.10
C CYS A 257 12.13 7.44 17.85
N PHE A 258 11.48 8.60 17.90
CA PHE A 258 10.10 8.75 18.40
C PHE A 258 9.09 8.40 17.31
N PRO A 259 7.85 8.04 17.65
CA PRO A 259 6.82 7.77 16.64
C PRO A 259 6.50 9.04 15.85
N GLU A 260 6.44 8.91 14.53
CA GLU A 260 6.01 9.97 13.63
C GLU A 260 4.53 10.28 13.80
N ALA A 261 3.71 9.27 14.05
CA ALA A 261 2.28 9.39 14.26
C ALA A 261 1.78 8.51 15.41
N VAL A 262 0.82 9.03 16.17
CA VAL A 262 -0.01 8.26 17.11
C VAL A 262 -1.46 8.39 16.67
N ASN A 263 -2.12 7.28 16.37
CA ASN A 263 -3.50 7.30 15.89
C ASN A 263 -4.43 6.57 16.86
N LEU A 264 -5.66 7.08 16.99
CA LEU A 264 -6.75 6.47 17.72
C LEU A 264 -7.74 5.85 16.74
N TRP A 265 -8.22 4.67 17.09
CA TRP A 265 -9.19 3.92 16.30
C TRP A 265 -10.42 3.63 17.17
N ILE A 266 -11.61 4.02 16.71
CA ILE A 266 -12.89 3.67 17.37
C ILE A 266 -13.88 3.18 16.32
N GLY A 267 -14.23 1.90 16.37
CA GLY A 267 -15.17 1.29 15.43
C GLY A 267 -15.97 0.15 16.05
N ASN A 268 -16.63 -0.63 15.21
CA ASN A 268 -17.42 -1.80 15.59
C ASN A 268 -17.12 -2.99 14.67
N HIS A 269 -17.82 -4.11 14.85
CA HIS A 269 -17.58 -5.34 14.08
C HIS A 269 -17.79 -5.25 12.57
N LEU A 270 -18.45 -4.19 12.09
CA LEU A 270 -18.70 -3.97 10.66
C LEU A 270 -17.50 -3.30 9.96
N SER A 271 -16.65 -2.57 10.70
CA SER A 271 -15.49 -1.91 10.08
C SER A 271 -14.37 -2.89 9.80
N GLU A 272 -13.91 -2.92 8.54
CA GLU A 272 -12.92 -3.85 8.02
C GLU A 272 -11.89 -3.08 7.17
N THR A 273 -10.62 -3.34 7.40
CA THR A 273 -9.51 -2.77 6.62
C THR A 273 -8.96 -3.83 5.68
N SER A 274 -8.99 -3.55 4.37
CA SER A 274 -8.53 -4.48 3.34
C SER A 274 -7.01 -4.71 3.39
N PHE A 275 -6.51 -5.73 2.68
CA PHE A 275 -5.07 -6.02 2.65
C PHE A 275 -4.28 -4.83 2.11
N HIS A 276 -3.32 -4.38 2.90
CA HIS A 276 -2.34 -3.36 2.54
C HIS A 276 -1.05 -3.58 3.35
N LYS A 277 -0.02 -2.78 3.07
CA LYS A 277 1.21 -2.72 3.86
C LYS A 277 1.57 -1.27 4.14
N ASP A 278 2.30 -1.06 5.23
CA ASP A 278 2.82 0.25 5.61
C ASP A 278 4.35 0.26 5.58
N HIS A 279 4.93 1.46 5.47
CA HIS A 279 6.38 1.68 5.64
C HIS A 279 6.73 2.05 7.08
N TYR A 280 5.95 1.56 8.05
CA TYR A 280 6.11 1.89 9.47
C TYR A 280 6.33 0.63 10.30
N GLU A 281 7.19 0.75 11.30
CA GLU A 281 7.19 -0.17 12.44
C GLU A 281 5.98 0.19 13.32
N ASN A 282 4.97 -0.69 13.35
CA ASN A 282 3.67 -0.38 13.94
C ASN A 282 3.49 -1.13 15.26
N LEU A 283 3.31 -0.39 16.36
CA LEU A 283 2.88 -0.95 17.65
C LEU A 283 1.39 -0.68 17.83
N TYR A 284 0.58 -1.71 17.65
CA TYR A 284 -0.87 -1.64 17.67
C TYR A 284 -1.43 -2.11 19.01
N ALA A 285 -1.82 -1.17 19.87
CA ALA A 285 -2.32 -1.41 21.21
C ALA A 285 -3.85 -1.44 21.25
N VAL A 286 -4.45 -2.52 21.77
CA VAL A 286 -5.90 -2.59 21.95
C VAL A 286 -6.27 -2.23 23.39
N VAL A 287 -7.18 -1.27 23.55
CA VAL A 287 -7.63 -0.77 24.86
C VAL A 287 -8.94 -1.42 25.29
N THR A 288 -9.91 -1.55 24.36
CA THR A 288 -11.16 -2.29 24.60
C THR A 288 -11.61 -3.00 23.34
N GLY A 289 -12.32 -4.13 23.50
CA GLY A 289 -12.64 -5.06 22.41
C GLY A 289 -11.44 -5.90 21.97
N GLU A 290 -11.48 -6.37 20.73
CA GLU A 290 -10.41 -7.16 20.10
C GLU A 290 -10.19 -6.73 18.65
N LYS A 291 -8.97 -6.87 18.16
CA LYS A 291 -8.60 -6.72 16.74
C LYS A 291 -8.11 -8.05 16.20
N HIS A 292 -8.56 -8.42 15.00
CA HIS A 292 -8.21 -9.66 14.32
C HIS A 292 -7.42 -9.34 13.06
N PHE A 293 -6.16 -9.76 13.02
CA PHE A 293 -5.25 -9.52 11.91
C PHE A 293 -5.03 -10.82 11.14
N LEU A 294 -5.08 -10.73 9.81
CA LEU A 294 -4.41 -11.68 8.92
C LEU A 294 -3.12 -11.05 8.45
N LEU A 295 -1.99 -11.74 8.62
CA LEU A 295 -0.67 -11.23 8.31
C LEU A 295 0.03 -12.10 7.26
N LEU A 296 0.62 -11.47 6.24
CA LEU A 296 1.54 -12.11 5.31
C LEU A 296 2.86 -11.33 5.26
N PRO A 297 4.02 -12.01 5.26
CA PRO A 297 5.30 -11.36 5.23
C PRO A 297 5.54 -10.63 3.90
N PRO A 298 6.47 -9.67 3.84
CA PRO A 298 6.80 -8.95 2.60
C PRO A 298 7.21 -9.87 1.44
N THR A 299 7.76 -11.05 1.76
CA THR A 299 8.17 -12.08 0.78
C THR A 299 7.00 -12.70 0.02
N ASP A 300 5.77 -12.50 0.50
CA ASP A 300 4.55 -13.04 -0.10
C ASP A 300 3.88 -12.04 -1.09
N VAL A 301 4.59 -10.99 -1.52
CA VAL A 301 4.04 -9.89 -2.35
C VAL A 301 3.25 -10.35 -3.59
N HIS A 302 3.71 -11.39 -4.30
CA HIS A 302 3.00 -11.89 -5.49
C HIS A 302 1.64 -12.50 -5.17
N ARG A 303 1.42 -12.93 -3.92
CA ARG A 303 0.14 -13.46 -3.45
C ARG A 303 -0.91 -12.37 -3.25
N MET A 304 -0.52 -11.09 -3.22
CA MET A 304 -1.43 -9.95 -3.04
C MET A 304 -2.02 -9.42 -4.35
N TYR A 305 -1.52 -9.87 -5.50
CA TYR A 305 -2.03 -9.45 -6.81
C TYR A 305 -2.17 -7.93 -6.92
N ILE A 306 -1.15 -7.17 -6.54
CA ILE A 306 -1.22 -5.70 -6.53
C ILE A 306 -1.42 -5.18 -7.95
N ARG A 307 -2.44 -4.33 -8.16
CA ARG A 307 -2.76 -3.71 -9.47
C ARG A 307 -3.10 -2.24 -9.29
N ASN A 308 -2.97 -1.49 -10.38
CA ASN A 308 -3.36 -0.08 -10.41
C ASN A 308 -4.87 0.04 -10.67
N TYR A 309 -5.58 0.66 -9.73
CA TYR A 309 -7.02 0.92 -9.82
C TYR A 309 -7.29 2.43 -9.90
N PRO A 310 -8.27 2.88 -10.70
CA PRO A 310 -8.68 4.28 -10.66
C PRO A 310 -9.21 4.61 -9.26
N ALA A 311 -8.78 5.75 -8.73
CA ALA A 311 -9.18 6.23 -7.41
C ALA A 311 -10.58 6.84 -7.45
N ALA A 312 -11.36 6.55 -6.42
CA ALA A 312 -12.71 7.03 -6.20
C ALA A 312 -12.91 7.34 -4.72
N HIS A 313 -13.89 8.19 -4.43
CA HIS A 313 -14.29 8.51 -3.06
C HIS A 313 -15.80 8.42 -2.90
N TYR A 314 -16.23 8.00 -1.72
CA TYR A 314 -17.64 8.04 -1.34
C TYR A 314 -18.06 9.44 -0.88
N SER A 315 -19.24 9.85 -1.34
CA SER A 315 -19.96 11.05 -0.90
C SER A 315 -21.27 10.61 -0.21
N TYR A 316 -21.41 10.91 1.09
CA TYR A 316 -22.61 10.56 1.86
C TYR A 316 -23.58 11.75 1.94
N HIS A 317 -24.82 11.55 1.49
CA HIS A 317 -25.88 12.56 1.51
C HIS A 317 -26.79 12.36 2.73
N LYS A 318 -26.58 13.15 3.79
CA LYS A 318 -27.31 13.02 5.07
C LYS A 318 -28.84 13.12 4.94
N ASP A 319 -29.34 13.91 3.98
CA ASP A 319 -30.78 14.13 3.80
C ASP A 319 -31.48 12.90 3.19
N THR A 320 -30.80 12.15 2.32
CA THR A 320 -31.35 10.96 1.65
C THR A 320 -30.90 9.66 2.28
N GLY A 321 -29.80 9.68 3.04
CA GLY A 321 -29.14 8.48 3.56
C GLY A 321 -28.37 7.70 2.50
N GLU A 322 -28.13 8.27 1.33
CA GLU A 322 -27.53 7.57 0.18
C GLU A 322 -26.04 7.89 0.02
N PHE A 323 -25.29 6.89 -0.48
CA PHE A 323 -23.92 7.04 -0.92
C PHE A 323 -23.83 7.19 -2.43
N LYS A 324 -22.98 8.11 -2.88
CA LYS A 324 -22.52 8.21 -4.26
C LYS A 324 -21.03 7.90 -4.32
N LEU A 325 -20.61 7.08 -5.28
CA LEU A 325 -19.19 6.81 -5.54
C LEU A 325 -18.75 7.61 -6.76
N GLU A 326 -17.71 8.42 -6.60
CA GLU A 326 -17.23 9.35 -7.62
C GLU A 326 -15.74 9.12 -7.86
N LEU A 327 -15.35 8.98 -9.14
CA LEU A 327 -13.94 8.93 -9.50
C LEU A 327 -13.27 10.28 -9.17
N GLU A 328 -12.00 10.24 -8.81
CA GLU A 328 -11.19 11.45 -8.74
C GLU A 328 -11.08 12.10 -10.13
N ASP A 329 -11.08 13.43 -10.17
CA ASP A 329 -10.88 14.24 -11.37
C ASP A 329 -9.75 15.25 -11.11
N PRO A 330 -8.58 15.13 -11.76
CA PRO A 330 -8.22 14.09 -12.74
C PRO A 330 -8.11 12.68 -12.14
N VAL A 331 -8.31 11.65 -12.96
CA VAL A 331 -8.24 10.25 -12.50
C VAL A 331 -6.81 9.89 -12.11
N ARG A 332 -6.61 9.64 -10.82
CA ARG A 332 -5.38 9.07 -10.26
C ARG A 332 -5.51 7.55 -10.16
N TYR A 333 -4.41 6.82 -10.31
CA TYR A 333 -4.36 5.38 -10.12
C TYR A 333 -3.64 5.01 -8.82
N VAL A 334 -4.18 4.02 -8.10
CA VAL A 334 -3.66 3.54 -6.82
C VAL A 334 -3.28 2.07 -6.93
N PRO A 335 -2.03 1.68 -6.63
CA PRO A 335 -1.66 0.28 -6.51
C PRO A 335 -2.30 -0.31 -5.25
N TRP A 336 -3.16 -1.32 -5.41
CA TRP A 336 -3.87 -1.95 -4.29
C TRP A 336 -3.99 -3.47 -4.43
N CYS A 337 -4.12 -4.16 -3.30
CA CYS A 337 -4.30 -5.62 -3.25
C CYS A 337 -5.66 -6.00 -3.87
N SER A 338 -5.65 -6.99 -4.78
CA SER A 338 -6.90 -7.51 -5.38
C SER A 338 -7.63 -8.54 -4.53
N VAL A 339 -6.99 -9.07 -3.49
CA VAL A 339 -7.46 -10.26 -2.78
C VAL A 339 -8.42 -9.88 -1.65
N ASP A 340 -9.62 -10.46 -1.67
CA ASP A 340 -10.51 -10.52 -0.51
C ASP A 340 -10.26 -11.83 0.26
N PRO A 341 -9.76 -11.80 1.51
CA PRO A 341 -9.56 -13.01 2.31
C PRO A 341 -10.87 -13.71 2.69
N TYR A 342 -11.99 -13.00 2.67
CA TYR A 342 -13.31 -13.47 3.12
C TYR A 342 -14.36 -13.31 2.01
N PRO A 343 -14.18 -13.95 0.84
CA PRO A 343 -15.15 -13.85 -0.24
C PRO A 343 -16.50 -14.44 0.21
N SER A 344 -17.60 -13.85 -0.28
CA SER A 344 -18.94 -14.36 0.02
C SER A 344 -19.10 -15.80 -0.48
N PRO A 345 -19.96 -16.64 0.14
CA PRO A 345 -20.17 -18.02 -0.27
C PRO A 345 -20.48 -18.17 -1.77
N GLU A 346 -21.22 -17.23 -2.35
CA GLU A 346 -21.61 -17.21 -3.76
C GLU A 346 -20.44 -16.92 -4.70
N ASN A 347 -19.47 -16.12 -4.26
CA ASN A 347 -18.31 -15.71 -5.06
C ASN A 347 -17.04 -16.51 -4.76
N LYS A 348 -17.06 -17.34 -3.72
CA LYS A 348 -15.87 -18.03 -3.19
C LYS A 348 -15.09 -18.79 -4.25
N GLU A 349 -15.74 -19.66 -5.03
CA GLU A 349 -15.06 -20.47 -6.06
C GLU A 349 -14.43 -19.60 -7.16
N ARG A 350 -15.13 -18.54 -7.56
CA ARG A 350 -14.64 -17.58 -8.55
C ARG A 350 -13.42 -16.81 -8.04
N GLU A 351 -13.46 -16.32 -6.80
CA GLU A 351 -12.35 -15.58 -6.20
C GLU A 351 -11.14 -16.49 -5.96
N MET A 352 -11.36 -17.73 -5.50
CA MET A 352 -10.30 -18.73 -5.35
C MET A 352 -9.62 -19.05 -6.68
N SER A 353 -10.41 -19.18 -7.76
CA SER A 353 -9.87 -19.44 -9.11
C SER A 353 -9.10 -18.26 -9.70
N LYS A 354 -9.47 -17.02 -9.34
CA LYS A 354 -8.77 -15.80 -9.79
C LYS A 354 -7.45 -15.57 -9.06
N PHE A 355 -7.37 -15.95 -7.79
CA PHE A 355 -6.24 -15.65 -6.92
C PHE A 355 -5.57 -16.90 -6.32
N PRO A 356 -5.18 -17.91 -7.13
CA PRO A 356 -4.68 -19.18 -6.63
C PRO A 356 -3.43 -19.05 -5.74
N LEU A 357 -2.52 -18.10 -6.01
CA LEU A 357 -1.32 -17.92 -5.17
C LEU A 357 -1.66 -17.57 -3.72
N TYR A 358 -2.77 -16.85 -3.51
CA TYR A 358 -3.24 -16.55 -2.17
C TYR A 358 -3.88 -17.78 -1.54
N PHE A 359 -4.87 -18.38 -2.22
CA PHE A 359 -5.72 -19.40 -1.62
C PHE A 359 -5.06 -20.78 -1.47
N ASP A 360 -4.19 -21.14 -2.43
CA ASP A 360 -3.44 -22.40 -2.46
C ASP A 360 -2.10 -22.30 -1.74
N GLY A 361 -1.57 -21.08 -1.56
CA GLY A 361 -0.33 -20.82 -0.84
C GLY A 361 -0.43 -21.00 0.69
N PRO A 362 0.69 -20.81 1.41
CA PRO A 362 0.73 -20.95 2.87
C PRO A 362 -0.31 -20.06 3.55
N LYS A 363 -1.02 -20.55 4.58
CA LYS A 363 -2.03 -19.72 5.23
C LYS A 363 -1.43 -18.41 5.78
N PRO A 364 -2.22 -17.31 5.85
CA PRO A 364 -1.81 -16.12 6.59
C PRO A 364 -1.61 -16.46 8.07
N PHE A 365 -0.77 -15.71 8.77
CA PHE A 365 -0.70 -15.76 10.22
C PHE A 365 -1.92 -15.04 10.80
N GLU A 366 -2.69 -15.71 11.65
CA GLU A 366 -3.86 -15.12 12.30
C GLU A 366 -3.49 -14.65 13.71
N VAL A 367 -3.79 -13.38 14.01
CA VAL A 367 -3.50 -12.79 15.34
C VAL A 367 -4.74 -12.08 15.87
N THR A 368 -5.19 -12.49 17.05
CA THR A 368 -6.17 -11.72 17.82
C THR A 368 -5.46 -10.94 18.91
N VAL A 369 -5.52 -9.62 18.82
CA VAL A 369 -4.98 -8.67 19.80
C VAL A 369 -6.12 -8.27 20.72
N LYS A 370 -6.00 -8.59 21.99
CA LYS A 370 -7.03 -8.32 23.01
C LYS A 370 -6.73 -7.04 23.77
N ALA A 371 -7.74 -6.53 24.48
CA ALA A 371 -7.58 -5.44 25.44
C ALA A 371 -6.40 -5.70 26.39
N GLY A 372 -5.46 -4.75 26.48
CA GLY A 372 -4.25 -4.85 27.29
C GLY A 372 -3.00 -5.36 26.54
N GLU A 373 -3.14 -5.72 25.26
CA GLU A 373 -2.07 -6.28 24.43
C GLU A 373 -1.59 -5.28 23.37
N ILE A 374 -0.32 -5.42 22.97
CA ILE A 374 0.27 -4.71 21.83
C ILE A 374 0.72 -5.75 20.81
N LEU A 375 0.28 -5.60 19.56
CA LEU A 375 0.90 -6.28 18.42
C LEU A 375 2.04 -5.40 17.89
N TYR A 376 3.25 -5.94 17.84
CA TYR A 376 4.26 -5.43 16.93
C TYR A 376 4.01 -5.99 15.54
N LEU A 377 3.58 -5.12 14.64
CA LEU A 377 3.39 -5.35 13.22
C LEU A 377 4.59 -4.72 12.48
N PRO A 378 5.53 -5.54 11.98
CA PRO A 378 6.73 -5.02 11.36
C PRO A 378 6.44 -4.28 10.05
N SER A 379 7.34 -3.37 9.68
CA SER A 379 7.27 -2.67 8.40
C SER A 379 7.15 -3.61 7.21
N MET A 380 6.39 -3.17 6.20
CA MET A 380 6.09 -3.85 4.93
C MET A 380 5.25 -5.14 5.03
N TRP A 381 4.80 -5.56 6.21
CA TRP A 381 3.90 -6.71 6.34
C TRP A 381 2.52 -6.40 5.78
N PHE A 382 2.04 -7.31 4.93
CA PHE A 382 0.67 -7.24 4.43
C PHE A 382 -0.28 -7.64 5.54
N HIS A 383 -1.26 -6.81 5.80
CA HIS A 383 -2.21 -7.04 6.88
C HIS A 383 -3.64 -6.66 6.48
N HIS A 384 -4.57 -7.50 6.91
CA HIS A 384 -6.01 -7.28 6.84
C HIS A 384 -6.56 -7.28 8.25
N VAL A 385 -7.50 -6.38 8.56
CA VAL A 385 -7.94 -6.11 9.93
C VAL A 385 -9.45 -6.16 10.04
N ARG A 386 -9.93 -7.01 10.95
CA ARG A 386 -11.31 -6.99 11.48
C ARG A 386 -11.28 -6.70 12.98
N GLN A 387 -12.44 -6.50 13.57
CA GLN A 387 -12.53 -6.23 15.01
C GLN A 387 -13.78 -6.83 15.64
N SER A 388 -13.69 -7.14 16.92
CA SER A 388 -14.83 -7.53 17.75
C SER A 388 -15.04 -6.49 18.85
N PRO A 389 -16.25 -5.96 19.02
CA PRO A 389 -16.53 -4.96 20.02
C PRO A 389 -16.55 -5.55 21.43
N ASP A 390 -16.33 -4.69 22.41
CA ASP A 390 -16.65 -4.97 23.80
C ASP A 390 -18.17 -5.08 24.04
N SER A 391 -18.57 -5.31 25.29
CA SER A 391 -19.99 -5.42 25.68
C SER A 391 -20.80 -4.13 25.44
N ARG A 392 -20.16 -3.01 25.11
CA ARG A 392 -20.80 -1.73 24.77
C ARG A 392 -20.88 -1.50 23.26
N GLY A 393 -20.47 -2.46 22.43
CA GLY A 393 -20.61 -2.38 20.98
C GLY A 393 -19.48 -1.62 20.28
N ARG A 394 -18.32 -1.41 20.92
CA ARG A 394 -17.17 -0.73 20.31
C ARG A 394 -15.84 -1.44 20.52
N THR A 395 -14.90 -1.19 19.63
CA THR A 395 -13.48 -1.52 19.78
C THR A 395 -12.69 -0.22 19.79
N ILE A 396 -11.77 -0.05 20.75
CA ILE A 396 -10.85 1.10 20.80
C ILE A 396 -9.42 0.61 20.80
N ALA A 397 -8.60 1.18 19.92
CA ALA A 397 -7.18 0.92 19.84
C ALA A 397 -6.38 2.22 19.63
N VAL A 398 -5.12 2.18 20.04
CA VAL A 398 -4.13 3.24 19.77
C VAL A 398 -2.95 2.58 19.07
N ASN A 399 -2.44 3.18 18.01
CA ASN A 399 -1.24 2.68 17.36
C ASN A 399 -0.16 3.75 17.25
N TYR A 400 1.10 3.30 17.27
CA TYR A 400 2.29 4.13 17.16
C TYR A 400 3.05 3.73 15.92
N TRP A 401 3.23 4.68 15.00
CA TRP A 401 4.01 4.49 13.79
C TRP A 401 5.38 5.13 13.95
N TYR A 402 6.41 4.30 13.86
CA TYR A 402 7.79 4.72 13.74
C TYR A 402 8.20 4.49 12.29
N ASP A 403 8.85 5.47 11.66
CA ASP A 403 9.34 5.28 10.29
C ASP A 403 10.28 4.09 10.21
N MET A 404 10.19 3.34 9.12
CA MET A 404 11.06 2.19 8.92
C MET A 404 12.48 2.64 8.59
N GLN A 405 13.46 1.77 8.85
CA GLN A 405 14.77 1.95 8.27
C GLN A 405 14.74 1.46 6.82
N PHE A 406 15.04 2.35 5.87
CA PHE A 406 15.16 2.05 4.44
C PHE A 406 16.48 1.34 4.14
N ASP A 407 16.61 0.12 4.67
CA ASP A 407 17.82 -0.70 4.59
C ASP A 407 17.73 -1.80 3.51
N ILE A 408 18.63 -2.78 3.58
CA ILE A 408 18.70 -3.89 2.61
C ILE A 408 17.38 -4.68 2.50
N LYS A 409 16.55 -4.73 3.55
CA LYS A 409 15.24 -5.40 3.49
C LYS A 409 14.29 -4.68 2.54
N TYR A 410 14.32 -3.35 2.54
CA TYR A 410 13.54 -2.53 1.61
C TYR A 410 14.01 -2.74 0.16
N ALA A 411 15.33 -2.76 -0.07
CA ALA A 411 15.89 -3.03 -1.39
C ALA A 411 15.47 -4.42 -1.92
N TYR A 412 15.56 -5.47 -1.09
CA TYR A 412 15.12 -6.81 -1.47
C TYR A 412 13.61 -6.92 -1.69
N PHE A 413 12.80 -6.22 -0.91
CA PHE A 413 11.36 -6.16 -1.13
C PHE A 413 11.03 -5.57 -2.51
N ASN A 414 11.65 -4.45 -2.88
CA ASN A 414 11.45 -3.83 -4.19
C ASN A 414 11.94 -4.72 -5.34
N PHE A 415 13.08 -5.38 -5.17
CA PHE A 415 13.56 -6.39 -6.12
C PHE A 415 12.52 -7.49 -6.30
N LEU A 416 12.01 -8.06 -5.21
CA LEU A 416 10.99 -9.11 -5.27
C LEU A 416 9.71 -8.63 -5.95
N GLN A 417 9.25 -7.42 -5.63
CA GLN A 417 8.08 -6.82 -6.26
C GLN A 417 8.26 -6.60 -7.77
N SER A 418 9.48 -6.29 -8.21
CA SER A 418 9.78 -6.08 -9.64
C SER A 418 9.76 -7.36 -10.46
N ILE A 419 9.84 -8.53 -9.81
CA ILE A 419 9.83 -9.82 -10.48
C ILE A 419 8.42 -10.14 -11.01
N PRO A 420 8.23 -10.34 -12.33
CA PRO A 420 6.95 -10.76 -12.89
C PRO A 420 6.57 -12.17 -12.42
N HIS A 421 5.30 -12.38 -12.07
CA HIS A 421 4.79 -13.71 -11.70
C HIS A 421 3.72 -14.18 -12.69
N PRO A 422 3.82 -15.40 -13.27
CA PRO A 422 3.05 -15.84 -14.45
C PRO A 422 1.51 -15.82 -14.34
N SER A 423 0.95 -15.79 -13.12
CA SER A 423 -0.49 -15.60 -12.88
C SER A 423 -0.98 -14.16 -13.15
N SER A 424 -0.10 -13.25 -13.58
CA SER A 424 -0.46 -11.95 -14.15
C SER A 424 -0.98 -12.02 -15.60
N HIS A 425 -0.85 -13.16 -16.29
CA HIS A 425 -1.12 -13.27 -17.74
C HIS A 425 -2.60 -13.39 -18.17
N GLY A 426 -3.56 -13.02 -17.31
CA GLY A 426 -4.97 -12.79 -17.69
C GLY A 426 -5.32 -11.33 -17.96
N LEU A 427 -4.32 -10.43 -17.93
CA LEU A 427 -4.51 -8.98 -17.82
C LEU A 427 -4.26 -8.28 -19.15
N THR A 428 -5.15 -7.35 -19.49
CA THR A 428 -4.98 -6.46 -20.63
C THR A 428 -3.77 -5.54 -20.39
N PRO A 429 -3.08 -5.04 -21.44
CA PRO A 429 -1.94 -4.13 -21.29
C PRO A 429 -2.23 -2.86 -20.48
N HIS A 430 -3.50 -2.47 -20.35
CA HIS A 430 -3.94 -1.32 -19.55
C HIS A 430 -3.92 -1.60 -18.03
N GLU A 431 -3.89 -2.88 -17.63
CA GLU A 431 -3.87 -3.37 -16.25
C GLU A 431 -2.46 -3.75 -15.78
N MET A 432 -1.55 -4.03 -16.73
CA MET A 432 -0.12 -4.20 -16.48
C MET A 432 0.61 -2.87 -16.72
N GLY A 433 0.40 -1.90 -15.82
CA GLY A 433 1.31 -0.77 -15.73
C GLY A 433 2.69 -1.27 -15.31
N PHE A 434 3.55 -1.54 -16.29
CA PHE A 434 4.98 -1.72 -16.04
C PHE A 434 5.48 -0.46 -15.33
N VAL A 435 6.04 -0.63 -14.13
CA VAL A 435 6.84 0.41 -13.48
C VAL A 435 8.18 0.41 -14.22
N GLY A 436 8.18 1.00 -15.41
CA GLY A 436 9.37 1.27 -16.21
C GLY A 436 9.43 2.77 -16.44
N SER A 437 10.55 3.38 -16.07
CA SER A 437 10.84 4.78 -16.36
C SER A 437 10.67 5.03 -17.86
N SER A 438 9.68 5.82 -18.25
CA SER A 438 9.63 6.40 -19.59
C SER A 438 10.09 7.85 -19.51
N SER A 439 11.38 8.04 -19.73
CA SER A 439 11.89 9.24 -20.40
C SER A 439 11.14 9.43 -21.72
N ASP A 440 10.86 10.68 -22.07
CA ASP A 440 10.20 11.17 -23.28
C ASP A 440 8.68 11.37 -23.22
N THR A 441 8.32 12.60 -22.82
CA THR A 441 7.27 13.34 -23.53
C THR A 441 7.68 14.81 -23.58
N SER A 442 8.05 15.26 -24.77
CA SER A 442 8.36 16.64 -25.11
C SER A 442 7.20 17.57 -24.73
N ILE A 443 7.40 18.42 -23.73
CA ILE A 443 6.46 19.51 -23.40
C ILE A 443 6.84 20.71 -24.27
N CYS A 444 6.02 20.97 -25.28
CA CYS A 444 6.02 22.23 -26.01
C CYS A 444 5.50 23.34 -25.07
N TYR A 445 6.41 24.21 -24.63
CA TYR A 445 6.05 25.46 -23.96
C TYR A 445 5.46 26.44 -24.98
N SER A 446 4.19 26.81 -24.81
CA SER A 446 3.67 28.10 -25.27
C SER A 446 3.36 28.93 -24.04
N GLY A 447 4.26 29.88 -23.75
CA GLY A 447 4.07 30.86 -22.69
C GLY A 447 3.00 31.88 -23.09
N ASP A 448 2.24 32.29 -22.07
CA ASP A 448 1.68 33.64 -21.94
C ASP A 448 1.14 33.75 -20.49
N GLU A 449 1.92 34.40 -19.62
CA GLU A 449 1.44 34.90 -18.33
C GLU A 449 0.52 36.11 -18.53
N PRO A 450 -0.37 36.38 -17.55
CA PRO A 450 -0.58 37.78 -17.20
C PRO A 450 -0.37 38.07 -15.70
N ASP A 451 0.45 39.10 -15.52
CA ASP A 451 0.82 39.88 -14.35
C ASP A 451 -0.30 40.14 -13.31
N ILE A 452 0.08 39.99 -12.04
CA ILE A 452 -0.66 40.46 -10.87
C ILE A 452 0.00 41.76 -10.40
N ASN A 453 -0.58 42.91 -10.74
CA ASN A 453 -0.62 44.10 -9.87
C ASN A 453 -1.37 45.27 -10.54
N ALA A 454 -2.63 45.48 -10.16
CA ALA A 454 -3.24 46.80 -10.19
C ALA A 454 -4.23 46.94 -9.02
N MET A 455 -3.82 47.79 -8.11
CA MET A 455 -4.48 48.24 -6.89
C MET A 455 -5.77 49.03 -7.20
N GLU A 456 -6.74 48.93 -6.28
CA GLU A 456 -7.61 50.03 -5.81
C GLU A 456 -8.74 50.58 -6.72
N ARG A 457 -10.01 50.32 -6.34
CA ARG A 457 -10.99 51.33 -5.83
C ARG A 457 -12.47 50.92 -6.02
N VAL A 458 -13.16 50.77 -4.88
CA VAL A 458 -14.42 51.45 -4.49
C VAL A 458 -15.56 51.55 -5.54
N LYS A 459 -16.72 50.92 -5.28
CA LYS A 459 -17.93 51.55 -4.72
C LYS A 459 -19.11 50.57 -4.56
N CYS A 460 -19.89 50.83 -3.52
CA CYS A 460 -21.23 50.28 -3.26
C CYS A 460 -22.19 50.51 -4.43
N ASP A 461 -23.12 49.57 -4.62
CA ASP A 461 -24.55 49.75 -4.37
C ASP A 461 -25.15 48.44 -3.82
#